data_AF-A0A9E5R7J2-F1
#
_entry.id   AF-A0A9E5R7J2-F1
#
_cell.length_a   1.000
_cell.length_b   1.000
_cell.length_c   1.000
_cell.angle_alpha   90.00
_cell.angle_beta   90.00
_cell.angle_gamma   90.00
#
_symmetry.space_group_name_H-M   'P 1'
#
loop_
_entity.id
_entity.type
_entity.pdbx_description
1 polymer ?
#
loop_
_entity_poly.entity_id
_entity_poly.type
_entity_poly.pdbx_seq_one_letter_code
_entity_poly.pdbx_strand_id
1 'polypeptide(L)'
;ARSANNQQQSFWNQVDRLAQESKLPPSPAEDDEDELFDEAVKVVRSLNKASISLLQRRLRIGYTRAARLIDMMEARGIIDEADSSSKPRSVLKHEDD
;
A
#
# COMPACT_ATOMS: atom_id res chain seq x y z
N ALA A 1 26.61 -41.31 11.49
CA ALA A 1 25.58 -40.33 11.92
C ALA A 1 25.48 -39.23 10.86
N ARG A 2 24.25 -38.71 10.66
CA ARG A 2 23.90 -37.50 9.90
C ARG A 2 23.75 -37.67 8.38
N SER A 3 22.72 -38.44 8.06
CA SER A 3 21.91 -38.26 6.86
C SER A 3 21.23 -36.87 6.86
N ALA A 4 20.96 -36.37 5.66
CA ALA A 4 20.02 -35.30 5.32
C ALA A 4 20.32 -33.88 5.84
N ASN A 5 21.00 -33.04 5.04
CA ASN A 5 20.72 -31.59 5.08
C ASN A 5 21.05 -30.80 3.79
N ASN A 6 21.04 -31.43 2.60
CA ASN A 6 21.42 -30.74 1.35
C ASN A 6 20.29 -30.63 0.30
N GLN A 7 19.03 -30.83 0.69
CA GLN A 7 17.89 -30.69 -0.24
C GLN A 7 17.08 -29.41 -0.03
N GLN A 8 17.26 -28.70 1.10
CA GLN A 8 16.49 -27.48 1.40
C GLN A 8 17.06 -26.22 0.74
N GLN A 9 18.34 -26.20 0.33
CA GLN A 9 18.98 -25.01 -0.25
C GLN A 9 18.67 -24.84 -1.75
N SER A 10 18.45 -25.94 -2.47
CA SER A 10 18.14 -25.90 -3.91
C SER A 10 16.74 -25.33 -4.20
N PHE A 11 15.82 -25.49 -3.26
CA PHE A 11 14.45 -24.97 -3.40
C PHE A 11 14.42 -23.44 -3.35
N TRP A 12 15.12 -22.81 -2.38
CA TRP A 12 15.16 -21.35 -2.24
C TRP A 12 15.79 -20.64 -3.45
N ASN A 13 16.89 -21.18 -3.96
CA ASN A 13 17.55 -20.64 -5.15
C ASN A 13 16.66 -20.69 -6.41
N GLN A 14 15.78 -21.70 -6.48
CA GLN A 14 14.85 -21.84 -7.59
C GLN A 14 13.64 -20.89 -7.48
N VAL A 15 13.19 -20.62 -6.25
CA VAL A 15 12.12 -19.64 -5.97
C VAL A 15 12.58 -18.21 -6.29
N ASP A 16 13.81 -17.84 -5.91
CA ASP A 16 14.39 -16.51 -6.22
C ASP A 16 14.55 -16.28 -7.72
N ARG A 17 14.93 -17.32 -8.48
CA ARG A 17 15.10 -17.23 -9.93
C ARG A 17 13.75 -17.03 -10.65
N LEU A 18 12.69 -17.72 -10.21
CA LEU A 18 11.35 -17.53 -10.76
C LEU A 18 10.77 -16.14 -10.42
N ALA A 19 11.08 -15.60 -9.24
CA ALA A 19 10.71 -14.23 -8.87
C ALA A 19 11.45 -13.18 -9.70
N GLN A 20 12.68 -13.47 -10.17
CA GLN A 20 13.42 -12.60 -11.09
C GLN A 20 12.85 -12.59 -12.51
N GLU A 21 12.22 -13.69 -12.95
CA GLU A 21 11.74 -13.84 -14.33
C GLU A 21 10.31 -13.30 -14.54
N SER A 22 9.55 -13.05 -13.46
CA SER A 22 8.23 -12.40 -13.53
C SER A 22 8.28 -10.88 -13.40
N LYS A 23 9.45 -10.23 -13.55
CA LYS A 23 9.55 -8.76 -13.65
C LYS A 23 8.98 -8.30 -15.00
N LEU A 24 7.67 -8.45 -15.16
CA LEU A 24 6.91 -7.52 -15.98
C LEU A 24 7.22 -6.14 -15.40
N PRO A 25 7.63 -5.14 -16.21
CA PRO A 25 7.63 -3.77 -15.72
C PRO A 25 6.23 -3.50 -15.16
N PRO A 26 6.09 -2.82 -14.01
CA PRO A 26 4.78 -2.33 -13.63
C PRO A 26 4.23 -1.62 -14.86
N SER A 27 3.08 -2.06 -15.38
CA SER A 27 2.45 -1.33 -16.48
C SER A 27 2.36 0.12 -16.03
N PRO A 28 2.54 1.11 -16.92
CA PRO A 28 2.23 2.47 -16.55
C PRO A 28 0.79 2.43 -16.02
N ALA A 29 0.65 2.64 -14.71
CA ALA A 29 -0.65 2.77 -14.08
C ALA A 29 -1.29 3.95 -14.79
N GLU A 30 -2.21 3.64 -15.70
CA GLU A 30 -2.90 4.62 -16.52
C GLU A 30 -3.58 5.59 -15.58
N ASP A 31 -3.05 6.83 -15.49
CA ASP A 31 -3.70 8.01 -14.89
C ASP A 31 -4.79 7.71 -13.85
N ASP A 32 -4.41 7.04 -12.76
CA ASP A 32 -5.29 6.61 -11.66
C ASP A 32 -5.70 7.81 -10.78
N GLU A 33 -6.11 8.95 -11.34
CA GLU A 33 -6.79 9.96 -10.53
C GLU A 33 -8.24 9.54 -10.27
N ASP A 34 -8.43 8.81 -9.17
CA ASP A 34 -9.76 8.55 -8.64
C ASP A 34 -10.45 9.88 -8.33
N GLU A 35 -11.66 10.08 -8.88
CA GLU A 35 -12.48 11.29 -8.69
C GLU A 35 -12.68 11.65 -7.21
N LEU A 36 -12.64 10.66 -6.31
CA LEU A 36 -12.82 10.87 -4.86
C LEU A 36 -11.50 11.12 -4.13
N PHE A 37 -10.37 11.20 -4.82
CA PHE A 37 -9.05 11.38 -4.22
C PHE A 37 -8.97 12.64 -3.36
N ASP A 38 -9.34 13.79 -3.92
CA ASP A 38 -9.29 15.07 -3.19
C ASP A 38 -10.22 15.09 -1.96
N GLU A 39 -11.40 14.48 -2.09
CA GLU A 39 -12.34 14.35 -0.98
C GLU A 39 -11.77 13.44 0.11
N ALA A 40 -11.15 12.33 -0.29
CA ALA A 40 -10.49 11.41 0.62
C ALA A 40 -9.33 12.09 1.36
N VAL A 41 -8.52 12.90 0.68
CA VAL A 41 -7.44 13.69 1.30
C VAL A 41 -8.00 14.66 2.34
N LYS A 42 -9.08 15.38 2.01
CA LYS A 42 -9.74 16.29 2.97
C LYS A 42 -10.23 15.54 4.22
N VAL A 43 -10.84 14.38 4.04
CA VAL A 43 -11.31 13.53 5.17
C VAL A 43 -10.13 13.08 6.03
N VAL A 44 -9.04 12.63 5.40
CA VAL A 44 -7.85 12.15 6.10
C VAL A 44 -7.16 13.27 6.86
N ARG A 45 -6.94 14.44 6.23
CA ARG A 45 -6.36 15.63 6.87
C ARG A 45 -7.21 16.15 8.02
N SER A 46 -8.53 16.27 7.83
CA SER A 46 -9.43 16.77 8.89
C SER A 46 -9.49 15.88 10.13
N LEU A 47 -9.32 14.57 9.97
CA LEU A 47 -9.34 13.61 11.07
C LEU A 47 -7.95 13.19 11.55
N ASN A 48 -6.90 13.68 10.87
CA ASN A 48 -5.50 13.33 11.09
C ASN A 48 -5.27 11.80 11.16
N LYS A 49 -6.05 11.03 10.39
CA LYS A 49 -6.04 9.57 10.41
C LYS A 49 -6.39 9.03 9.04
N ALA A 50 -5.60 8.07 8.56
CA ALA A 50 -5.87 7.36 7.31
C ALA A 50 -6.11 5.87 7.57
N SER A 51 -7.30 5.39 7.21
CA SER A 51 -7.61 3.96 7.21
C SER A 51 -8.66 3.62 6.15
N ILE A 52 -8.58 2.43 5.58
CA ILE A 52 -9.53 1.94 4.57
C ILE A 52 -10.98 2.05 5.09
N SER A 53 -11.22 1.56 6.31
CA SER A 53 -12.54 1.62 6.97
C SER A 53 -13.06 3.03 7.25
N LEU A 54 -12.18 4.03 7.32
CA LEU A 54 -12.58 5.43 7.46
C LEU A 54 -13.14 5.94 6.14
N LEU A 55 -12.40 5.74 5.04
CA LEU A 55 -12.81 6.16 3.70
C LEU A 55 -14.07 5.45 3.24
N GLN A 56 -14.19 4.15 3.48
CA GLN A 56 -15.40 3.38 3.17
C GLN A 56 -16.66 4.00 3.80
N ARG A 57 -16.58 4.43 5.07
CA ARG A 57 -17.72 5.00 5.79
C ARG A 57 -18.01 6.45 5.39
N ARG A 58 -16.97 7.25 5.15
CA ARG A 58 -17.13 8.68 4.84
C ARG A 58 -17.54 8.93 3.40
N LEU A 59 -16.93 8.21 2.46
CA LEU A 59 -17.15 8.38 1.02
C LEU A 59 -18.13 7.36 0.44
N ARG A 60 -18.62 6.42 1.26
CA ARG A 60 -19.55 5.33 0.87
C ARG A 60 -19.03 4.49 -0.31
N ILE A 61 -17.74 4.16 -0.26
CA ILE A 61 -17.05 3.38 -1.29
C ILE A 61 -16.71 1.95 -0.81
N GLY A 62 -16.49 1.06 -1.78
CA GLY A 62 -16.04 -0.31 -1.53
C GLY A 62 -14.58 -0.40 -1.05
N TYR A 63 -14.21 -1.57 -0.51
CA TYR A 63 -12.86 -1.83 0.04
C TYR A 63 -11.76 -1.59 -1.00
N THR A 64 -11.89 -2.16 -2.20
CA THR A 64 -10.87 -2.07 -3.26
C THR A 64 -10.58 -0.64 -3.67
N ARG A 65 -11.61 0.22 -3.71
CA ARG A 65 -11.46 1.64 -4.06
C ARG A 65 -10.79 2.40 -2.91
N ALA A 66 -11.23 2.16 -1.68
CA ALA A 66 -10.61 2.76 -0.50
C ALA A 66 -9.14 2.34 -0.30
N ALA A 67 -8.79 1.09 -0.62
CA ALA A 67 -7.41 0.61 -0.60
C ALA A 67 -6.55 1.38 -1.61
N ARG A 68 -6.98 1.46 -2.87
CA ARG A 68 -6.30 2.25 -3.90
C ARG A 68 -6.12 3.72 -3.50
N LEU A 69 -7.14 4.35 -2.94
CA LEU A 69 -7.05 5.73 -2.44
C LEU A 69 -5.98 5.89 -1.36
N ILE A 70 -5.86 4.94 -0.45
CA ILE A 70 -4.83 4.92 0.59
C ILE A 70 -3.43 4.73 -0.04
N ASP A 71 -3.27 3.80 -0.96
CA ASP A 71 -2.00 3.54 -1.65
C ASP A 71 -1.54 4.77 -2.44
N MET A 72 -2.46 5.47 -3.12
CA MET A 72 -2.18 6.71 -3.84
C MET A 72 -1.78 7.86 -2.91
N MET A 73 -2.43 7.98 -1.75
CA MET A 73 -2.04 8.97 -0.74
C MET A 73 -0.63 8.69 -0.19
N GLU A 74 -0.27 7.43 -0.02
CA GLU A 74 1.08 7.01 0.41
C GLU A 74 2.11 7.33 -0.69
N ALA A 75 1.83 6.96 -1.95
CA ALA A 75 2.69 7.29 -3.09
C ALA A 75 2.90 8.79 -3.30
N ARG A 76 1.89 9.62 -2.97
CA ARG A 76 1.97 11.10 -3.03
C ARG A 76 2.50 11.74 -1.75
N GLY A 77 2.89 10.97 -0.74
CA GLY A 77 3.45 11.50 0.52
C GLY A 77 2.45 12.24 1.41
N ILE A 78 1.14 11.98 1.26
CA ILE A 78 0.08 12.59 2.07
C ILE A 78 -0.06 11.87 3.41
N ILE A 79 0.20 10.57 3.43
CA ILE A 79 0.14 9.71 4.62
C ILE A 79 1.46 8.97 4.76
N ASP A 80 1.85 8.68 6.00
CA ASP A 80 3.08 7.97 6.29
C ASP A 80 3.02 6.51 5.80
N GLU A 81 4.19 5.93 5.51
CA GLU A 81 4.32 4.53 5.12
C GLU A 81 3.71 3.63 6.20
N ALA A 82 2.98 2.58 5.80
CA ALA A 82 2.42 1.64 6.77
C ALA A 82 3.54 0.95 7.56
N ASP A 83 3.74 1.38 8.80
CA ASP A 83 4.45 0.57 9.78
C ASP A 83 3.70 -0.77 9.89
N SER A 84 4.40 -1.87 9.64
CA SER A 84 3.86 -3.23 9.41
C SER A 84 3.09 -3.83 10.61
N SER A 85 2.75 -3.01 11.61
CA SER A 85 2.17 -3.36 12.89
C SER A 85 0.84 -2.62 13.09
N SER A 86 -0.24 -3.06 12.42
CA SER A 86 -1.68 -2.91 12.78
C SER A 86 -2.16 -1.55 13.36
N LYS A 87 -1.40 -0.47 13.21
CA LYS A 87 -1.66 0.84 13.82
C LYS A 87 -2.21 1.78 12.76
N PRO A 88 -3.18 2.63 13.13
CA PRO A 88 -3.73 3.61 12.19
C PRO A 88 -2.65 4.61 11.75
N ARG A 89 -2.54 4.84 10.43
CA ARG A 89 -1.55 5.76 9.83
C ARG A 89 -1.80 7.20 10.28
N SER A 90 -0.70 7.90 10.57
CA SER A 90 -0.71 9.34 10.92
C SER A 90 -0.55 10.17 9.64
N VAL A 91 -1.10 11.38 9.62
CA VAL A 91 -1.10 12.26 8.44
C VAL A 91 0.09 13.22 8.52
N LEU A 92 0.82 13.35 7.42
CA LEU A 92 1.95 14.28 7.32
C LEU A 92 1.40 15.70 7.13
N LYS A 93 1.80 16.62 8.02
CA LYS A 93 1.47 18.04 7.90
C LYS A 93 2.49 18.69 6.98
N HIS A 94 2.04 19.33 5.89
CA HIS A 94 2.86 20.30 5.17
C HIS A 94 2.76 21.64 5.89
N GLU A 95 3.86 22.39 5.98
CA GLU A 95 4.01 23.62 6.78
C GLU A 95 3.27 24.84 6.21
N ASP A 96 2.36 24.66 5.24
CA ASP A 96 1.68 25.73 4.49
C ASP A 96 0.14 25.73 4.68
N ASP A 97 -0.35 25.51 5.92
CA ASP A 97 -1.76 25.67 6.32
C ASP A 97 -1.92 26.76 7.40
#